data_AF-A0A1B1AUN0-F1
#
_entry.id   AF-A0A1B1AUN0-F1
#
_cell.length_a   1.000
_cell.length_b   1.000
_cell.length_c   1.000
_cell.angle_alpha   90.00
_cell.angle_beta   90.00
_cell.angle_gamma   90.00
#
_symmetry.space_group_name_H-M   'P 1'
#
loop_
_entity.id
_entity.type
_entity.pdbx_description
1 polymer ?
#
loop_
_entity_poly.entity_id
_entity_poly.type
_entity_poly.pdbx_seq_one_letter_code
_entity_poly.pdbx_strand_id
1 'polypeptide(L)'
;MTAPEKHDDQENHVTTGATVWLTGLPSAGKTTIAYELAGRLRAEGHLVEVLDGDEIREFISAGLGFSRTDRHTNVQRIGFVAELLARNGVKALVPVIAPYADSRDAVRGRHEQNGTAYVEVHVATPVEVCSVRDVKGLYAKQAAGELSGLTGVDDPYEEPVSPDLRIESQNQTVQESAASVHAVLSERGLA
;
A
#
# COMPACT_ATOMS: atom_id res chain seq x y z
N MET A 1 -27.96 15.54 -44.45
CA MET A 1 -28.24 15.87 -43.04
C MET A 1 -27.70 14.74 -42.19
N THR A 2 -26.43 14.85 -41.79
CA THR A 2 -25.78 13.96 -40.83
C THR A 2 -26.24 14.39 -39.42
N ALA A 3 -26.67 13.42 -38.62
CA ALA A 3 -27.03 13.63 -37.23
C ALA A 3 -25.79 14.08 -36.43
N PRO A 4 -25.93 14.93 -35.40
CA PRO A 4 -24.81 15.29 -34.55
C PRO A 4 -24.41 14.07 -33.72
N GLU A 5 -23.13 13.70 -33.75
CA GLU A 5 -22.53 12.76 -32.83
C GLU A 5 -22.68 13.33 -31.42
N LYS A 6 -23.42 12.61 -30.56
CA LYS A 6 -23.44 12.89 -29.12
C LYS A 6 -22.01 12.70 -28.61
N HIS A 7 -21.32 13.79 -28.32
CA HIS A 7 -20.19 13.74 -27.41
C HIS A 7 -20.76 13.27 -26.08
N ASP A 8 -20.39 12.06 -25.70
CA ASP A 8 -20.62 11.54 -24.37
C ASP A 8 -19.68 12.35 -23.47
N ASP A 9 -20.16 13.51 -23.01
CA ASP A 9 -19.52 14.26 -21.93
C ASP A 9 -19.61 13.35 -20.70
N GLN A 10 -18.64 12.45 -20.57
CA GLN A 10 -18.33 11.81 -19.30
C GLN A 10 -17.90 12.94 -18.37
N GLU A 11 -18.88 13.57 -17.72
CA GLU A 11 -18.65 14.32 -16.50
C GLU A 11 -17.83 13.40 -15.60
N ASN A 12 -16.54 13.75 -15.42
CA ASN A 12 -15.68 13.11 -14.45
C ASN A 12 -16.43 13.16 -13.12
N HIS A 13 -17.03 12.04 -12.71
CA HIS A 13 -17.58 11.89 -11.38
C HIS A 13 -16.41 12.22 -10.45
N VAL A 14 -16.52 13.30 -9.67
CA VAL A 14 -15.47 13.67 -8.72
C VAL A 14 -15.46 12.57 -7.67
N THR A 15 -14.69 11.52 -7.92
CA THR A 15 -14.55 10.40 -6.98
C THR A 15 -13.56 10.83 -5.91
N THR A 16 -13.98 10.84 -4.65
CA THR A 16 -13.13 11.17 -3.51
C THR A 16 -11.90 10.26 -3.50
N GLY A 17 -10.69 10.80 -3.65
CA GLY A 17 -9.46 10.00 -3.64
C GLY A 17 -9.09 9.55 -2.22
N ALA A 18 -8.21 8.55 -2.15
CA ALA A 18 -7.79 7.96 -0.87
C ALA A 18 -6.44 7.28 -0.99
N THR A 19 -5.71 7.21 0.12
CA THR A 19 -4.54 6.35 0.26
C THR A 19 -4.91 5.10 1.04
N VAL A 20 -4.68 3.94 0.43
CA VAL A 20 -4.75 2.63 1.10
C VAL A 20 -3.32 2.18 1.37
N TRP A 21 -2.91 2.28 2.63
CA TRP A 21 -1.56 1.97 3.06
C TRP A 21 -1.46 0.54 3.58
N LEU A 22 -0.96 -0.38 2.75
CA LEU A 22 -0.77 -1.76 3.17
C LEU A 22 0.63 -1.93 3.74
N THR A 23 0.73 -2.20 5.04
CA THR A 23 1.99 -2.47 5.78
C THR A 23 2.04 -3.91 6.27
N GLY A 24 3.24 -4.48 6.40
CA GLY A 24 3.46 -5.87 6.79
C GLY A 24 4.84 -6.38 6.37
N LEU A 25 5.22 -7.56 6.87
CA LEU A 25 6.52 -8.19 6.60
C LEU A 25 6.79 -8.43 5.09
N PRO A 26 8.06 -8.52 4.65
CA PRO A 26 8.39 -9.04 3.32
C PRO A 26 7.69 -10.39 3.07
N SER A 27 7.17 -10.62 1.86
CA SER A 27 6.40 -11.84 1.50
C SER A 27 5.04 -12.01 2.21
N ALA A 28 4.54 -10.99 2.93
CA ALA A 28 3.24 -11.05 3.60
C ALA A 28 2.01 -11.04 2.67
N GLY A 29 2.15 -10.74 1.37
CA GLY A 29 1.04 -10.72 0.40
C GLY A 29 0.49 -9.33 0.04
N LYS A 30 1.08 -8.24 0.56
CA LYS A 30 0.65 -6.85 0.33
C LYS A 30 0.43 -6.49 -1.14
N THR A 31 1.46 -6.71 -1.98
CA THR A 31 1.42 -6.38 -3.41
C THR A 31 0.31 -7.14 -4.12
N THR A 32 0.17 -8.43 -3.83
CA THR A 32 -0.88 -9.27 -4.42
C THR A 32 -2.29 -8.79 -4.06
N ILE A 33 -2.52 -8.42 -2.79
CA ILE A 33 -3.79 -7.85 -2.34
C ILE A 33 -4.05 -6.50 -3.02
N ALA A 34 -3.03 -5.64 -3.12
CA ALA A 34 -3.15 -4.33 -3.75
C ALA A 34 -3.55 -4.42 -5.23
N TYR A 35 -2.96 -5.33 -6.01
CA TYR A 35 -3.31 -5.50 -7.42
C TYR A 35 -4.70 -6.11 -7.63
N GLU A 36 -5.12 -7.07 -6.79
CA GLU A 36 -6.49 -7.60 -6.82
C GLU A 36 -7.51 -6.48 -6.52
N LEU A 37 -7.27 -5.70 -5.45
CA LEU A 37 -8.12 -4.56 -5.11
C LEU A 37 -8.13 -3.51 -6.24
N ALA A 38 -6.99 -3.26 -6.88
CA ALA A 38 -6.90 -2.32 -7.99
C ALA A 38 -7.77 -2.75 -9.18
N GLY A 39 -7.78 -4.04 -9.50
CA GLY A 39 -8.63 -4.59 -10.56
C GLY A 39 -10.12 -4.34 -10.29
N ARG A 40 -10.56 -4.55 -9.04
CA ARG A 40 -11.95 -4.32 -8.61
C ARG A 40 -12.34 -2.85 -8.70
N LEU A 41 -11.56 -1.96 -8.06
CA LEU A 41 -11.83 -0.53 -8.04
C LEU A 41 -11.84 0.08 -9.46
N ARG A 42 -10.94 -0.38 -10.34
CA ARG A 42 -10.95 0.05 -11.75
C ARG A 42 -12.19 -0.43 -12.51
N ALA A 43 -12.65 -1.65 -12.25
CA ALA A 43 -13.88 -2.18 -12.84
C ALA A 43 -15.14 -1.40 -12.38
N GLU A 44 -15.08 -0.77 -11.21
CA GLU A 44 -16.11 0.14 -10.66
C GLU A 44 -15.99 1.59 -11.16
N GLY A 45 -14.98 1.89 -12.00
CA GLY A 45 -14.79 3.22 -12.59
C GLY A 45 -13.93 4.18 -11.77
N HIS A 46 -13.28 3.70 -10.69
CA HIS A 46 -12.38 4.54 -9.89
C HIS A 46 -11.03 4.74 -10.60
N LEU A 47 -10.43 5.92 -10.41
CA LEU A 47 -9.02 6.16 -10.76
C LEU A 47 -8.13 5.50 -9.71
N VAL A 48 -7.24 4.59 -10.12
CA VAL A 48 -6.43 3.78 -9.19
C VAL A 48 -4.98 3.70 -9.65
N GLU A 49 -4.07 3.95 -8.73
CA GLU A 49 -2.63 3.77 -8.93
C GLU A 49 -2.05 2.87 -7.84
N VAL A 50 -1.16 1.95 -8.22
CA VAL A 50 -0.46 1.07 -7.28
C VAL A 50 0.98 1.56 -7.15
N LEU A 51 1.34 2.11 -6.00
CA LEU A 51 2.70 2.59 -5.73
C LEU A 51 3.57 1.42 -5.27
N ASP A 52 4.12 0.67 -6.22
CA ASP A 52 5.00 -0.46 -5.91
C ASP A 52 6.28 0.01 -5.19
N GLY A 53 6.59 -0.64 -4.07
CA GLY A 53 7.70 -0.25 -3.21
C GLY A 53 9.07 -0.38 -3.87
N ASP A 54 9.25 -1.31 -4.83
CA ASP A 54 10.52 -1.48 -5.55
C ASP A 54 10.68 -0.40 -6.62
N GLU A 55 9.63 -0.11 -7.41
CA GLU A 55 9.66 0.97 -8.41
C GLU A 55 9.90 2.35 -7.76
N ILE A 56 9.22 2.64 -6.65
CA ILE A 56 9.45 3.88 -5.91
C ILE A 56 10.91 3.95 -5.43
N ARG A 57 11.47 2.82 -4.99
CA ARG A 57 12.86 2.75 -4.54
C ARG A 57 13.85 2.97 -5.67
N GLU A 58 13.54 2.49 -6.86
CA GLU A 58 14.35 2.68 -8.06
C GLU A 58 14.33 4.14 -8.54
N PHE A 59 13.16 4.77 -8.63
CA PHE A 59 13.03 6.07 -9.32
C PHE A 59 12.96 7.30 -8.40
N ILE A 60 12.28 7.20 -7.25
CA ILE A 60 12.02 8.34 -6.36
C ILE A 60 12.96 8.32 -5.14
N SER A 61 13.31 7.13 -4.68
CA SER A 61 14.16 6.90 -3.53
C SER A 61 15.53 6.33 -3.91
N ALA A 62 15.95 6.55 -5.15
CA ALA A 62 17.28 6.22 -5.64
C ALA A 62 18.37 6.78 -4.69
N GLY A 63 19.35 5.94 -4.36
CA GLY A 63 20.45 6.30 -3.47
C GLY A 63 20.18 6.13 -1.97
N LEU A 64 18.94 5.85 -1.54
CA LEU A 64 18.67 5.51 -0.14
C LEU A 64 19.12 4.09 0.21
N GLY A 65 19.80 3.95 1.34
CA GLY A 65 20.14 2.66 1.95
C GLY A 65 18.97 2.07 2.73
N PHE A 66 19.26 1.07 3.57
CA PHE A 66 18.27 0.39 4.42
C PHE A 66 18.42 0.75 5.90
N SER A 67 19.11 1.86 6.21
CA SER A 67 19.17 2.38 7.57
C SER A 67 17.78 2.84 8.04
N ARG A 68 17.57 2.95 9.36
CA ARG A 68 16.31 3.48 9.92
C ARG A 68 15.94 4.84 9.32
N THR A 69 16.91 5.76 9.21
CA THR A 69 16.73 7.09 8.64
C THR A 69 16.37 7.04 7.15
N ASP A 70 17.02 6.18 6.38
CA ASP A 70 16.71 6.01 4.95
C ASP A 70 15.32 5.42 4.74
N ARG A 71 14.95 4.42 5.55
CA ARG A 71 13.61 3.81 5.52
C ARG A 71 12.53 4.82 5.89
N HIS A 72 12.76 5.64 6.92
CA HIS A 72 11.87 6.73 7.30
C HIS A 72 11.70 7.73 6.14
N THR A 73 12.80 8.18 5.54
CA THR A 73 12.79 9.11 4.41
C THR A 73 12.05 8.53 3.21
N ASN A 74 12.27 7.25 2.89
CA ASN A 74 11.57 6.55 1.82
C ASN A 74 10.04 6.51 2.08
N VAL A 75 9.63 6.16 3.30
CA VAL A 75 8.21 6.14 3.70
C VAL A 75 7.56 7.52 3.56
N GLN A 76 8.25 8.59 3.99
CA GLN A 76 7.75 9.96 3.84
C GLN A 76 7.62 10.37 2.36
N ARG A 77 8.57 9.99 1.50
CA ARG A 77 8.50 10.25 0.05
C ARG A 77 7.30 9.55 -0.59
N ILE A 78 7.10 8.26 -0.27
CA ILE A 78 5.93 7.51 -0.73
C ILE A 78 4.64 8.19 -0.23
N GLY A 79 4.58 8.56 1.05
CA GLY A 79 3.42 9.21 1.65
C GLY A 79 3.07 10.55 1.00
N PHE A 80 4.07 11.34 0.59
CA PHE A 80 3.85 12.56 -0.20
C PHE A 80 3.22 12.26 -1.56
N VAL A 81 3.75 11.28 -2.30
CA VAL A 81 3.22 10.91 -3.62
C VAL A 81 1.81 10.34 -3.52
N ALA A 82 1.56 9.46 -2.53
CA ALA A 82 0.25 8.88 -2.28
C ALA A 82 -0.80 9.96 -1.97
N GLU A 83 -0.46 10.91 -1.10
CA GLU A 83 -1.35 12.03 -0.76
C GLU A 83 -1.59 12.97 -1.96
N LEU A 84 -0.55 13.24 -2.76
CA LEU A 84 -0.66 14.01 -4.00
C LEU A 84 -1.63 13.36 -4.98
N LEU A 85 -1.63 12.04 -5.09
CA LEU A 85 -2.59 11.30 -5.92
C LEU A 85 -3.99 11.33 -5.30
N ALA A 86 -4.10 11.08 -3.98
CA ALA A 86 -5.36 11.06 -3.26
C ALA A 86 -6.13 12.38 -3.35
N ARG A 87 -5.47 13.53 -3.15
CA ARG A 87 -6.13 14.85 -3.29
C ARG A 87 -6.60 15.16 -4.71
N ASN A 88 -6.12 14.43 -5.72
CA ASN A 88 -6.55 14.54 -7.12
C ASN A 88 -7.55 13.45 -7.52
N GLY A 89 -8.21 12.80 -6.55
CA GLY A 89 -9.28 11.82 -6.80
C GLY A 89 -8.80 10.38 -7.04
N VAL A 90 -7.49 10.13 -7.01
CA VAL A 90 -6.92 8.80 -7.25
C VAL A 90 -6.93 7.96 -5.97
N LYS A 91 -7.14 6.65 -6.11
CA LYS A 91 -7.05 5.66 -5.04
C LYS A 91 -5.64 5.11 -5.09
N ALA A 92 -4.76 5.69 -4.28
CA ALA A 92 -3.37 5.28 -4.20
C ALA A 92 -3.26 4.04 -3.31
N LEU A 93 -2.95 2.89 -3.90
CA LEU A 93 -2.74 1.64 -3.17
C LEU A 93 -1.24 1.47 -2.95
N VAL A 94 -0.81 1.39 -1.70
CA VAL A 94 0.61 1.50 -1.32
C VAL A 94 1.06 0.25 -0.58
N PRO A 95 1.50 -0.81 -1.29
CA PRO A 95 1.99 -2.05 -0.69
C PRO A 95 3.46 -1.96 -0.27
N VAL A 96 3.73 -1.44 0.93
CA VAL A 96 5.10 -1.18 1.42
C VAL A 96 5.36 -1.83 2.77
N ILE A 97 6.64 -2.01 3.14
CA ILE A 97 6.95 -2.62 4.45
C ILE A 97 6.61 -1.64 5.58
N ALA A 98 7.12 -0.40 5.51
CA ALA A 98 6.92 0.66 6.51
C ALA A 98 7.06 0.18 7.97
N PRO A 99 8.27 -0.28 8.37
CA PRO A 99 8.44 -1.05 9.59
C PRO A 99 8.28 -0.26 10.89
N TYR A 100 8.51 1.05 10.88
CA TYR A 100 8.48 1.87 12.09
C TYR A 100 7.17 2.63 12.21
N ALA A 101 6.59 2.64 13.41
CA ALA A 101 5.32 3.30 13.71
C ALA A 101 5.39 4.80 13.46
N ASP A 102 6.46 5.46 13.89
CA ASP A 102 6.68 6.91 13.69
C ASP A 102 6.62 7.33 12.22
N SER A 103 7.07 6.43 11.33
CA SER A 103 7.10 6.66 9.89
C SER A 103 5.71 6.54 9.29
N ARG A 104 4.90 5.58 9.77
CA ARG A 104 3.49 5.44 9.35
C ARG A 104 2.63 6.58 9.91
N ASP A 105 2.85 6.97 11.16
CA ASP A 105 2.18 8.09 11.80
C ASP A 105 2.47 9.41 11.08
N ALA A 106 3.70 9.63 10.62
CA ALA A 106 4.04 10.79 9.81
C ALA A 106 3.26 10.85 8.49
N VAL A 107 3.02 9.70 7.84
CA VAL A 107 2.22 9.63 6.61
C VAL A 107 0.73 9.87 6.92
N ARG A 108 0.19 9.25 7.97
CA ARG A 108 -1.19 9.47 8.44
C ARG A 108 -1.41 10.95 8.78
N GLY A 109 -0.52 11.55 9.57
CA GLY A 109 -0.60 12.95 9.96
C GLY A 109 -0.54 13.91 8.77
N ARG A 110 0.24 13.60 7.72
CA ARG A 110 0.21 14.38 6.46
C ARG A 110 -1.18 14.36 5.82
N HIS A 111 -1.84 13.21 5.77
CA HIS A 111 -3.17 13.09 5.17
C HIS A 111 -4.21 13.84 5.99
N GLU A 112 -4.17 13.70 7.32
CA GLU A 112 -5.04 14.43 8.24
C GLU A 112 -4.89 15.95 8.09
N GLN A 113 -3.66 16.45 8.03
CA GLN A 113 -3.37 17.88 7.85
C GLN A 113 -3.91 18.43 6.53
N ASN A 114 -3.92 17.61 5.47
CA ASN A 114 -4.37 18.03 4.13
C ASN A 114 -5.83 17.64 3.84
N GLY A 115 -6.54 17.02 4.80
CA GLY A 115 -7.93 16.60 4.63
C GLY A 115 -8.11 15.50 3.58
N THR A 116 -7.11 14.64 3.36
CA THR A 116 -7.19 13.52 2.42
C THR A 116 -7.47 12.20 3.14
N ALA A 117 -8.25 11.33 2.52
CA ALA A 117 -8.61 10.05 3.12
C ALA A 117 -7.41 9.11 3.20
N TYR A 118 -7.24 8.45 4.35
CA TYR A 118 -6.17 7.49 4.61
C TYR A 118 -6.73 6.25 5.33
N VAL A 119 -6.32 5.07 4.88
CA VAL A 119 -6.71 3.77 5.45
C VAL A 119 -5.44 2.93 5.63
N GLU A 120 -5.10 2.57 6.87
CA GLU A 120 -3.98 1.68 7.18
C GLU A 120 -4.44 0.23 7.29
N VAL A 121 -3.89 -0.61 6.42
CA VAL A 121 -4.15 -2.05 6.39
C VAL A 121 -2.90 -2.79 6.86
N HIS A 122 -2.99 -3.48 7.99
CA HIS A 122 -1.94 -4.36 8.47
C HIS A 122 -2.11 -5.77 7.87
N VAL A 123 -1.22 -6.16 6.97
CA VAL A 123 -1.12 -7.54 6.46
C VAL A 123 -0.26 -8.36 7.42
N ALA A 124 -0.91 -8.84 8.48
CA ALA A 124 -0.38 -9.51 9.66
C ALA A 124 -0.03 -10.99 9.41
N THR A 125 0.74 -11.26 8.36
CA THR A 125 1.20 -12.63 8.05
C THR A 125 2.41 -12.96 8.93
N PRO A 126 2.40 -14.06 9.70
CA PRO A 126 3.52 -14.46 10.54
C PRO A 126 4.84 -14.62 9.77
N VAL A 127 5.97 -14.36 10.43
CA VAL A 127 7.30 -14.41 9.80
C VAL A 127 7.62 -15.81 9.29
N GLU A 128 7.16 -16.86 9.98
CA GLU A 128 7.36 -18.26 9.59
C GLU A 128 6.64 -18.59 8.28
N VAL A 129 5.47 -18.01 8.06
CA VAL A 129 4.75 -18.16 6.79
C VAL A 129 5.43 -17.33 5.70
N CYS A 130 5.86 -16.11 6.03
CA CYS A 130 6.56 -15.23 5.11
C CYS A 130 7.89 -15.84 4.62
N SER A 131 8.65 -16.49 5.52
CA SER A 131 9.93 -17.12 5.21
C SER A 131 9.76 -18.39 4.38
N VAL A 132 8.66 -19.13 4.55
CA VAL A 132 8.33 -20.26 3.66
C VAL A 132 7.94 -19.77 2.27
N ARG A 133 7.20 -18.65 2.17
CA ARG A 133 6.77 -18.07 0.88
C ARG A 133 7.95 -17.50 0.09
N ASP A 134 8.87 -16.82 0.78
CA ASP A 134 10.10 -16.17 0.27
C ASP A 134 10.07 -15.71 -1.20
N VAL A 135 9.04 -14.96 -1.58
CA VAL A 135 8.72 -14.64 -2.99
C VAL A 135 9.89 -13.96 -3.72
N LYS A 136 10.71 -13.19 -2.99
CA LYS A 136 11.87 -12.45 -3.51
C LYS A 136 13.22 -13.06 -3.11
N GLY A 137 13.24 -14.22 -2.46
CA GLY A 137 14.47 -14.86 -1.98
C GLY A 137 15.20 -14.10 -0.86
N LEU A 138 14.52 -13.18 -0.17
CA LEU A 138 15.15 -12.31 0.84
C LEU A 138 15.46 -13.08 2.12
N TYR A 139 14.58 -14.00 2.53
CA TYR A 139 14.81 -14.81 3.73
C TYR A 139 15.95 -15.82 3.50
N ALA A 140 16.00 -16.45 2.32
CA ALA A 140 17.10 -17.33 1.95
C ALA A 140 18.45 -16.59 1.89
N LYS A 141 18.49 -15.39 1.28
CA LYS A 141 19.71 -14.55 1.24
C LYS A 141 20.17 -14.13 2.63
N GLN A 142 19.23 -13.78 3.53
CA GLN A 142 19.56 -13.45 4.91
C GLN A 142 20.14 -14.67 5.64
N ALA A 143 19.52 -15.84 5.49
CA ALA A 143 20.01 -17.08 6.09
C ALA A 143 21.41 -17.49 5.58
N ALA A 144 21.73 -17.15 4.33
CA ALA A 144 23.05 -17.35 3.72
C ALA A 144 24.08 -16.27 4.13
N GLY A 145 23.68 -15.22 4.87
CA GLY A 145 24.55 -14.11 5.24
C GLY A 145 24.81 -13.09 4.13
N GLU A 146 24.08 -13.17 3.01
CA GLU A 146 24.21 -12.29 1.83
C GLU A 146 23.38 -11.00 1.97
N LEU A 147 22.42 -10.98 2.90
CA LEU A 147 21.57 -9.85 3.21
C LEU A 147 21.60 -9.60 4.73
N SER A 148 21.72 -8.35 5.13
CA SER A 148 21.57 -7.91 6.52
C SER A 148 20.46 -6.87 6.64
N GLY A 149 19.88 -6.74 7.84
CA GLY A 149 18.80 -5.78 8.09
C GLY A 149 17.47 -6.18 7.45
N LEU A 150 17.20 -7.48 7.35
CA LEU A 150 15.89 -7.97 6.90
C LEU A 150 14.84 -7.68 7.97
N THR A 151 13.81 -6.93 7.60
CA THR A 151 12.69 -6.58 8.48
C THR A 151 11.96 -7.82 8.99
N GLY A 152 11.77 -7.91 10.31
CA GLY A 152 11.17 -9.05 11.01
C GLY A 152 12.17 -10.15 11.38
N VAL A 153 13.44 -10.00 11.02
CA VAL A 153 14.52 -10.93 11.39
C VAL A 153 15.66 -10.18 12.09
N ASP A 154 16.38 -9.32 11.38
CA ASP A 154 17.52 -8.54 11.91
C ASP A 154 17.17 -7.06 12.19
N ASP A 155 16.11 -6.55 11.55
CA ASP A 155 15.59 -5.18 11.70
C ASP A 155 14.13 -5.28 12.20
N PRO A 156 13.69 -4.48 13.19
CA PRO A 156 12.35 -4.64 13.76
C PRO A 156 11.23 -4.34 12.76
N TYR A 157 10.08 -4.96 13.02
CA TYR A 157 8.79 -4.56 12.47
C TYR A 157 7.88 -4.17 13.66
N GLU A 158 7.61 -2.89 13.82
CA GLU A 158 6.71 -2.37 14.85
C GLU A 158 5.28 -2.50 14.34
N GLU A 159 4.58 -3.55 14.78
CA GLU A 159 3.21 -3.82 14.36
C GLU A 159 2.28 -2.62 14.58
N PRO A 160 1.38 -2.29 13.63
CA PRO A 160 0.33 -1.30 13.85
C PRO A 160 -0.54 -1.67 15.06
N VAL A 161 -0.66 -0.75 16.02
CA VAL A 161 -1.47 -0.93 17.23
C VAL A 161 -2.96 -0.87 16.91
N SER A 162 -3.36 0.11 16.10
CA SER A 162 -4.76 0.35 15.72
C SER A 162 -4.90 0.57 14.21
N PRO A 163 -4.57 -0.42 13.37
CA PRO A 163 -4.79 -0.31 11.93
C PRO A 163 -6.29 -0.26 11.67
N ASP A 164 -6.68 0.38 10.56
CA ASP A 164 -8.07 0.44 10.11
C ASP A 164 -8.60 -0.95 9.70
N LEU A 165 -7.70 -1.85 9.27
CA LEU A 165 -7.99 -3.26 9.00
C LEU A 165 -6.76 -4.13 9.30
N ARG A 166 -6.96 -5.31 9.90
CA ARG A 166 -5.93 -6.34 10.06
C ARG A 166 -6.28 -7.57 9.23
N ILE A 167 -5.35 -8.03 8.40
CA ILE A 167 -5.49 -9.17 7.49
C ILE A 167 -4.47 -10.24 7.83
N GLU A 168 -4.93 -11.43 8.18
CA GLU A 168 -4.12 -12.62 8.35
C GLU A 168 -4.07 -13.42 7.03
N SER A 169 -3.21 -13.01 6.09
CA SER A 169 -3.26 -13.54 4.71
C SER A 169 -2.93 -15.04 4.57
N GLN A 170 -2.49 -15.70 5.65
CA GLN A 170 -2.31 -17.15 5.71
C GLN A 170 -3.64 -17.90 5.85
N ASN A 171 -4.68 -17.22 6.33
CA ASN A 171 -5.99 -17.78 6.65
C ASN A 171 -7.08 -17.40 5.63
N GLN A 172 -6.72 -16.66 4.57
CA GLN A 172 -7.67 -16.14 3.59
C GLN A 172 -7.03 -16.13 2.20
N THR A 173 -7.87 -16.22 1.18
CA THR A 173 -7.47 -16.00 -0.21
C THR A 173 -7.18 -14.52 -0.46
N VAL A 174 -6.50 -14.26 -1.58
CA VAL A 174 -6.26 -12.89 -2.07
C VAL A 174 -7.59 -12.16 -2.32
N GLN A 175 -8.58 -12.86 -2.88
CA GLN A 175 -9.89 -12.32 -3.19
C GLN A 175 -10.67 -11.93 -1.93
N GLU A 176 -10.61 -12.73 -0.87
CA GLU A 176 -11.24 -12.41 0.43
C GLU A 176 -10.53 -11.24 1.13
N SER A 177 -9.19 -11.22 1.06
CA SER A 177 -8.39 -10.13 1.61
C SER A 177 -8.72 -8.80 0.92
N ALA A 178 -8.76 -8.79 -0.42
CA ALA A 178 -9.13 -7.60 -1.20
C ALA A 178 -10.58 -7.19 -0.98
N ALA A 179 -11.51 -8.14 -0.84
CA ALA A 179 -12.90 -7.86 -0.49
C ALA A 179 -13.02 -7.17 0.87
N SER A 180 -12.21 -7.58 1.85
CA SER A 180 -12.19 -6.97 3.19
C SER A 180 -11.70 -5.53 3.14
N VAL A 181 -10.66 -5.23 2.35
CA VAL A 181 -10.20 -3.84 2.16
C VAL A 181 -11.26 -3.01 1.44
N HIS A 182 -11.87 -3.57 0.40
CA HIS A 182 -12.94 -2.90 -0.35
C HIS A 182 -14.13 -2.55 0.55
N ALA A 183 -14.57 -3.47 1.42
CA ALA A 183 -15.64 -3.22 2.37
C ALA A 183 -15.35 -2.00 3.28
N VAL A 184 -14.13 -1.90 3.80
CA VAL A 184 -13.70 -0.73 4.60
C VAL A 184 -13.74 0.57 3.80
N LEU A 185 -13.41 0.52 2.51
CA LEU A 185 -13.52 1.68 1.62
C LEU A 185 -14.98 2.06 1.38
N SER A 186 -15.86 1.10 1.09
CA SER A 186 -17.28 1.37 0.86
C SER A 186 -17.98 1.91 2.11
N GLU A 187 -17.68 1.38 3.30
CA GLU A 187 -18.18 1.91 4.58
C GLU A 187 -17.79 3.38 4.81
N ARG A 188 -16.66 3.81 4.24
CA ARG A 188 -16.17 5.20 4.28
C ARG A 188 -16.61 6.05 3.08
N GLY A 189 -17.39 5.50 2.15
CA GLY A 189 -17.80 6.18 0.93
C GLY A 189 -16.65 6.42 -0.06
N LEU A 190 -15.63 5.56 -0.05
CA LEU A 190 -14.44 5.63 -0.89
C LEU A 190 -14.42 4.60 -2.03
N ALA A 191 -15.36 3.64 -2.03
CA ALA A 191 -15.52 2.60 -3.04
C ALA A 191 -17.00 2.32 -3.33
#